data_AF-A0A0J6VNC4-F1
#
_entry.id   AF-A0A0J6VNC4-F1
#
_cell.length_a   1.000
_cell.length_b   1.000
_cell.length_c   1.000
_cell.angle_alpha   90.00
_cell.angle_beta   90.00
_cell.angle_gamma   90.00
#
_symmetry.space_group_name_H-M   'P 1'
#
loop_
_entity.id
_entity.type
_entity.pdbx_description
1 polymer ?
#
loop_
_entity_poly.entity_id
_entity_poly.type
_entity_poly.pdbx_seq_one_letter_code
_entity_poly.pdbx_strand_id
1 'polypeptide(L)'
;MVSLALTSALEIAVAVSASILNFAPPSPTAAPPRLKLHGYSLVPSSTEEVTSFYGQWTYLPGAPSLVQGTQHFDIVDPRTKDTVGDFDALVSRGNGYNYTSLLVTANDGTDVGAAAGQVPPVGSLIATFRFGPVGWAYSDMPSPSGNVISLALVTPFGNIPLRSTFDGAKGIADHTVDDRPVRLTNGYSMAPADPLGETITATSGVLPLWTSVQGHQVFGIFDPTGAQVGSFDGVFTTTSDILGTYTQAILVTGNDGVNVGAGAGQVPPVGSVYNVVYAGADTDYVLYSSMPSAAGDVVTVEQVNSGTVQTSPRTFIDASEPPSTQPLSVSRGLTLVPVSPLQPAGINGLPPREVQYQGYQQFDVHDARGARIGSVDATVFTQHDLFGIQSRAVLVTDVTDGVAGITPGDVPPVGSVFNVMLLGDSGFGTVQSVLPTPSRDVKTFAFATPLGNVPVFYARKRVPDRIDVSFLDPFLEV
;
A
#
# COMPACT_ATOMS: atom_id res chain seq x y z
N MET A 1 0.00 25.40 0.24
CA MET A 1 -1.10 25.15 -0.72
C MET A 1 -0.64 24.93 -2.16
N VAL A 2 0.22 25.77 -2.76
CA VAL A 2 0.69 25.55 -4.15
C VAL A 2 1.50 24.26 -4.31
N SER A 3 2.34 23.89 -3.34
CA SER A 3 3.09 22.61 -3.37
C SER A 3 2.18 21.39 -3.30
N LEU A 4 1.22 21.36 -2.35
CA LEU A 4 0.21 20.29 -2.26
C LEU A 4 -0.63 20.18 -3.53
N ALA A 5 -1.09 21.30 -4.11
CA ALA A 5 -1.89 21.28 -5.33
C ALA A 5 -1.09 20.78 -6.55
N LEU A 6 0.19 21.13 -6.64
CA LEU A 6 1.09 20.66 -7.71
C LEU A 6 1.42 19.17 -7.55
N THR A 7 1.66 18.73 -6.31
CA THR A 7 1.84 17.32 -5.93
C THR A 7 0.62 16.51 -6.34
N SER A 8 -0.58 16.91 -5.90
CA SER A 8 -1.83 16.25 -6.28
C SER A 8 -2.05 16.20 -7.79
N ALA A 9 -1.69 17.26 -8.54
CA ALA A 9 -1.84 17.28 -10.00
C ALA A 9 -0.88 16.32 -10.70
N LEU A 10 0.39 16.27 -10.27
CA LEU A 10 1.38 15.33 -10.79
C LEU A 10 1.00 13.89 -10.42
N GLU A 11 0.51 13.68 -9.20
CA GLU A 11 0.02 12.39 -8.73
C GLU A 11 -1.14 11.88 -9.58
N ILE A 12 -2.15 12.71 -9.86
CA ILE A 12 -3.28 12.35 -10.71
C ILE A 12 -2.79 12.00 -12.12
N ALA A 13 -1.87 12.77 -12.70
CA ALA A 13 -1.35 12.49 -14.04
C ALA A 13 -0.60 11.14 -14.12
N VAL A 14 0.21 10.82 -13.10
CA VAL A 14 0.92 9.53 -13.01
C VAL A 14 -0.06 8.38 -12.76
N ALA A 15 -0.99 8.52 -11.81
CA ALA A 15 -1.98 7.51 -11.50
C ALA A 15 -2.89 7.21 -12.71
N VAL A 16 -3.33 8.24 -13.43
CA VAL A 16 -4.11 8.10 -14.67
C VAL A 16 -3.27 7.42 -15.75
N SER A 17 -2.00 7.79 -15.94
CA SER A 17 -1.13 7.16 -16.93
C SER A 17 -0.91 5.67 -16.63
N ALA A 18 -0.64 5.32 -15.37
CA ALA A 18 -0.47 3.93 -14.93
C ALA A 18 -1.77 3.12 -15.08
N SER A 19 -2.92 3.72 -14.75
CA SER A 19 -4.24 3.09 -14.90
C SER A 19 -4.62 2.86 -16.37
N ILE A 20 -4.32 3.82 -17.26
CA ILE A 20 -4.56 3.71 -18.72
C ILE A 20 -3.69 2.61 -19.34
N LEU A 21 -2.44 2.48 -18.91
CA LEU A 21 -1.55 1.42 -19.38
C LEU A 21 -2.04 0.00 -19.02
N ASN A 22 -3.00 -0.10 -18.09
CA ASN A 22 -3.35 -1.34 -17.42
C ASN A 22 -4.85 -1.56 -17.26
N PHE A 23 -5.61 -1.44 -18.37
CA PHE A 23 -7.08 -1.60 -18.37
C PHE A 23 -7.61 -2.92 -17.73
N ALA A 24 -6.75 -3.93 -17.58
CA ALA A 24 -6.97 -5.07 -16.68
C ALA A 24 -5.61 -5.72 -16.35
N PRO A 25 -5.02 -5.51 -15.15
CA PRO A 25 -3.77 -6.17 -14.73
C PRO A 25 -3.83 -7.69 -14.89
N PRO A 26 -2.71 -8.40 -15.09
CA PRO A 26 -2.73 -9.86 -14.98
C PRO A 26 -3.04 -10.31 -13.55
N SER A 27 -3.28 -11.61 -13.34
CA SER A 27 -3.30 -12.15 -11.98
C SER A 27 -1.92 -11.96 -11.35
N PRO A 28 -1.81 -11.79 -10.01
CA PRO A 28 -0.51 -11.69 -9.35
C PRO A 28 0.36 -12.88 -9.72
N THR A 29 1.48 -12.57 -10.36
CA THR A 29 2.46 -13.52 -10.87
C THR A 29 3.82 -12.84 -10.73
N ALA A 30 4.85 -13.60 -10.37
CA ALA A 30 6.20 -13.06 -10.31
C ALA A 30 6.80 -13.05 -11.72
N ALA A 31 7.27 -11.88 -12.17
CA ALA A 31 8.25 -11.83 -13.24
C ALA A 31 9.63 -11.85 -12.58
N PRO A 32 10.64 -12.59 -13.09
CA PRO A 32 11.96 -12.57 -12.49
C PRO A 32 12.47 -11.12 -12.53
N PRO A 33 12.66 -10.47 -11.37
CA PRO A 33 13.05 -9.08 -11.30
C PRO A 33 14.42 -8.97 -11.96
N ARG A 34 14.50 -8.04 -12.91
CA ARG A 34 15.74 -7.71 -13.60
C ARG A 34 16.33 -6.46 -12.98
N LEU A 35 16.49 -6.49 -11.67
CA LEU A 35 17.10 -5.41 -10.93
C LEU A 35 18.62 -5.54 -11.05
N LYS A 36 19.25 -4.39 -11.27
CA LYS A 36 20.70 -4.27 -11.24
C LYS A 36 21.07 -3.19 -10.25
N LEU A 37 21.98 -3.51 -9.35
CA LEU A 37 22.54 -2.56 -8.41
C LEU A 37 24.05 -2.51 -8.64
N HIS A 38 24.56 -1.34 -8.99
CA HIS A 38 25.99 -1.11 -9.18
C HIS A 38 26.71 -2.13 -10.08
N GLY A 39 26.01 -2.64 -11.09
CA GLY A 39 26.53 -3.61 -12.05
C GLY A 39 26.31 -5.07 -11.68
N TYR A 40 25.88 -5.36 -10.45
CA TYR A 40 25.47 -6.70 -9.99
C TYR A 40 23.99 -6.93 -10.27
N SER A 41 23.60 -8.19 -10.37
CA SER A 41 22.20 -8.59 -10.59
C SER A 41 21.59 -9.02 -9.27
N LEU A 42 20.41 -8.48 -8.94
CA LEU A 42 19.64 -8.92 -7.79
C LEU A 42 18.65 -9.97 -8.28
N VAL A 43 18.83 -11.21 -7.85
CA VAL A 43 18.11 -12.39 -8.36
C VAL A 43 17.31 -12.99 -7.21
N PRO A 44 15.99 -13.20 -7.34
CA PRO A 44 15.27 -13.88 -6.28
C PRO A 44 15.73 -15.31 -6.13
N SER A 45 15.94 -15.72 -4.90
CA SER A 45 16.28 -17.08 -4.49
C SER A 45 15.13 -17.78 -3.77
N SER A 46 14.00 -17.09 -3.58
CA SER A 46 12.75 -17.63 -3.01
C SER A 46 11.51 -17.25 -3.82
N THR A 47 10.43 -18.00 -3.61
CA THR A 47 9.09 -17.60 -4.04
C THR A 47 8.66 -16.35 -3.27
N GLU A 48 8.11 -15.35 -3.97
CA GLU A 48 7.51 -14.19 -3.32
C GLU A 48 6.23 -14.59 -2.61
N GLU A 49 6.12 -14.21 -1.33
CA GLU A 49 4.89 -14.32 -0.56
C GLU A 49 4.16 -12.99 -0.59
N VAL A 50 3.00 -12.97 -1.26
CA VAL A 50 2.15 -11.77 -1.35
C VAL A 50 1.40 -11.58 -0.05
N THR A 51 1.60 -10.43 0.59
CA THR A 51 1.01 -10.07 1.87
C THR A 51 -0.06 -8.98 1.74
N SER A 52 0.10 -8.08 0.77
CA SER A 52 -0.88 -7.02 0.53
C SER A 52 -0.92 -6.59 -0.93
N PHE A 53 -1.94 -5.81 -1.31
CA PHE A 53 -2.00 -5.21 -2.64
C PHE A 53 -2.86 -3.96 -2.69
N TYR A 54 -2.58 -3.11 -3.66
CA TYR A 54 -3.39 -1.97 -4.04
C TYR A 54 -4.21 -2.28 -5.29
N GLY A 55 -5.48 -1.93 -5.26
CA GLY A 55 -6.39 -2.09 -6.39
C GLY A 55 -5.99 -1.25 -7.60
N GLN A 56 -6.66 -1.49 -8.72
CA GLN A 56 -6.44 -0.76 -9.97
C GLN A 56 -6.73 0.74 -9.84
N TRP A 57 -7.73 1.11 -9.04
CA TRP A 57 -8.21 2.48 -8.88
C TRP A 57 -7.69 3.12 -7.58
N THR A 58 -6.40 2.94 -7.33
CA THR A 58 -5.71 3.46 -6.13
C THR A 58 -5.02 4.78 -6.46
N TYR A 59 -5.17 5.76 -5.57
CA TYR A 59 -4.42 7.01 -5.66
C TYR A 59 -3.00 6.87 -5.13
N LEU A 60 -2.10 7.72 -5.61
CA LEU A 60 -0.82 7.88 -4.95
C LEU A 60 -1.03 8.40 -3.53
N PRO A 61 -0.24 7.94 -2.55
CA PRO A 61 1.04 7.26 -2.75
C PRO A 61 0.96 5.72 -2.75
N GLY A 62 -0.21 5.12 -2.49
CA GLY A 62 -0.44 3.66 -2.60
C GLY A 62 -0.14 3.10 -3.99
N ALA A 63 -0.42 3.90 -5.03
CA ALA A 63 -0.19 3.62 -6.45
C ALA A 63 -1.04 2.45 -7.03
N PRO A 64 -1.54 2.59 -8.26
CA PRO A 64 -2.49 1.64 -8.83
C PRO A 64 -1.86 0.29 -9.16
N SER A 65 -2.54 -0.80 -8.81
CA SER A 65 -2.16 -2.19 -9.14
C SER A 65 -0.80 -2.62 -8.58
N LEU A 66 -0.36 -2.10 -7.43
CA LEU A 66 0.83 -2.63 -6.77
C LEU A 66 0.51 -3.91 -6.00
N VAL A 67 1.29 -4.97 -6.23
CA VAL A 67 1.32 -6.17 -5.39
C VAL A 67 2.51 -6.05 -4.46
N GLN A 68 2.31 -6.35 -3.18
CA GLN A 68 3.28 -6.19 -2.11
C GLN A 68 3.50 -7.53 -1.40
N GLY A 69 4.75 -7.79 -1.00
CA GLY A 69 5.10 -9.05 -0.39
C GLY A 69 6.52 -9.10 0.15
N THR A 70 6.96 -10.28 0.53
CA THR A 70 8.34 -10.57 1.00
C THR A 70 9.04 -11.47 0.00
N GLN A 71 10.35 -11.29 -0.15
CA GLN A 71 11.18 -12.17 -0.98
C GLN A 71 12.66 -12.07 -0.60
N HIS A 72 13.35 -13.21 -0.64
CA HIS A 72 14.79 -13.36 -0.49
C HIS A 72 15.53 -13.22 -1.84
N PHE A 73 16.68 -12.55 -1.83
CA PHE A 73 17.47 -12.23 -3.02
C PHE A 73 18.95 -12.55 -2.87
N ASP A 74 19.52 -13.12 -3.93
CA ASP A 74 20.96 -13.28 -4.13
C ASP A 74 21.52 -12.09 -4.93
N ILE A 75 22.75 -11.68 -4.59
CA ILE A 75 23.54 -10.70 -5.34
C ILE A 75 24.52 -11.48 -6.20
N VAL A 76 24.37 -11.39 -7.52
CA VAL A 76 25.14 -12.19 -8.47
C VAL A 76 26.04 -11.30 -9.33
N ASP A 77 27.35 -11.61 -9.37
CA ASP A 77 28.26 -11.00 -10.34
C ASP A 77 27.90 -11.51 -11.75
N PRO A 78 27.45 -10.64 -12.68
CA PRO A 78 27.09 -11.08 -14.02
C PRO A 78 28.27 -11.64 -14.83
N ARG A 79 29.53 -11.37 -14.45
CA ARG A 79 30.75 -11.81 -15.14
C ARG A 79 31.14 -13.22 -14.73
N THR A 80 31.22 -13.49 -13.43
CA THR A 80 31.65 -14.80 -12.90
C THR A 80 30.48 -15.75 -12.68
N LYS A 81 29.27 -15.23 -12.50
CA LYS A 81 28.05 -15.94 -12.10
C LYS A 81 28.04 -16.40 -10.64
N ASP A 82 28.99 -15.95 -9.84
CA ASP A 82 29.04 -16.26 -8.42
C ASP A 82 28.08 -15.38 -7.63
N THR A 83 27.46 -15.96 -6.60
CA THR A 83 26.74 -15.22 -5.56
C THR A 83 27.76 -14.60 -4.62
N VAL A 84 27.66 -13.30 -4.39
CA VAL A 84 28.58 -12.52 -3.54
C VAL A 84 27.95 -12.06 -2.22
N GLY A 85 26.66 -12.33 -2.04
CA GLY A 85 25.89 -12.11 -0.80
C GLY A 85 24.39 -12.23 -1.04
N ASP A 86 23.60 -12.07 0.01
CA ASP A 86 22.14 -12.21 -0.02
C ASP A 86 21.46 -11.27 0.99
N PHE A 87 20.15 -11.05 0.80
CA PHE A 87 19.33 -10.20 1.67
C PHE A 87 17.83 -10.53 1.54
N ASP A 88 17.08 -10.20 2.59
CA ASP A 88 15.61 -10.19 2.57
C ASP A 88 15.09 -8.80 2.22
N ALA A 89 14.00 -8.75 1.47
CA ALA A 89 13.34 -7.51 1.14
C ALA A 89 11.82 -7.61 1.14
N LEU A 90 11.20 -6.49 1.49
CA LEU A 90 9.84 -6.18 1.08
C LEU A 90 9.86 -5.77 -0.38
N VAL A 91 8.96 -6.37 -1.15
CA VAL A 91 8.87 -6.19 -2.60
C VAL A 91 7.55 -5.51 -2.93
N SER A 92 7.60 -4.51 -3.81
CA SER A 92 6.42 -3.88 -4.40
C SER A 92 6.53 -3.92 -5.91
N ARG A 93 5.51 -4.45 -6.60
CA ARG A 93 5.56 -4.66 -8.06
C ARG A 93 4.32 -4.12 -8.73
N GLY A 94 4.54 -3.42 -9.84
CA GLY A 94 3.48 -3.04 -10.76
C GLY A 94 2.88 -4.28 -11.40
N ASN A 95 1.68 -4.66 -10.99
CA ASN A 95 0.99 -5.77 -11.64
C ASN A 95 0.48 -5.27 -13.01
N GLY A 96 1.12 -5.69 -14.11
CA GLY A 96 0.74 -5.28 -15.47
C GLY A 96 1.53 -4.11 -16.07
N TYR A 97 2.50 -3.56 -15.33
CA TYR A 97 3.49 -2.61 -15.84
C TYR A 97 4.86 -2.88 -15.21
N ASN A 98 5.96 -2.52 -15.88
CA ASN A 98 7.29 -2.93 -15.42
C ASN A 98 7.82 -2.00 -14.33
N TYR A 99 7.27 -2.13 -13.12
CA TYR A 99 7.80 -1.50 -11.92
C TYR A 99 8.13 -2.54 -10.87
N THR A 100 9.26 -2.36 -10.21
CA THR A 100 9.64 -3.14 -9.03
C THR A 100 10.41 -2.23 -8.10
N SER A 101 10.05 -2.23 -6.82
CA SER A 101 10.85 -1.67 -5.74
C SER A 101 11.10 -2.70 -4.65
N LEU A 102 12.28 -2.64 -4.06
CA LEU A 102 12.71 -3.42 -2.92
C LEU A 102 12.98 -2.45 -1.77
N LEU A 103 12.55 -2.83 -0.58
CA LEU A 103 13.03 -2.29 0.69
C LEU A 103 13.75 -3.42 1.42
N VAL A 104 15.05 -3.26 1.63
CA VAL A 104 15.89 -4.27 2.30
C VAL A 104 15.57 -4.29 3.79
N THR A 105 15.16 -5.46 4.29
CA THR A 105 14.70 -5.64 5.68
C THR A 105 15.66 -6.47 6.52
N ALA A 106 16.45 -7.36 5.91
CA ALA A 106 17.51 -8.09 6.60
C ALA A 106 18.66 -8.39 5.64
N ASN A 107 19.85 -8.60 6.20
CA ASN A 107 21.01 -9.11 5.48
C ASN A 107 21.87 -9.99 6.41
N ASP A 108 22.77 -10.77 5.83
CA ASP A 108 23.65 -11.69 6.55
C ASP A 108 24.81 -11.00 7.31
N GLY A 109 24.99 -9.69 7.10
CA GLY A 109 26.05 -8.88 7.71
C GLY A 109 27.42 -8.97 7.01
N THR A 110 27.55 -9.72 5.91
CA THR A 110 28.82 -9.89 5.18
C THR A 110 29.00 -8.79 4.13
N ASP A 111 30.14 -8.07 4.18
CA ASP A 111 30.49 -6.97 3.23
C ASP A 111 29.32 -6.01 2.92
N VAL A 112 28.63 -5.55 3.98
CA VAL A 112 27.48 -4.67 3.87
C VAL A 112 27.91 -3.24 3.55
N GLY A 113 27.25 -2.64 2.55
CA GLY A 113 27.49 -1.25 2.18
C GLY A 113 26.91 -0.86 0.83
N ALA A 114 27.17 0.39 0.45
CA ALA A 114 26.64 0.98 -0.77
C ALA A 114 27.57 0.82 -2.00
N ALA A 115 28.74 0.20 -1.86
CA ALA A 115 29.66 0.03 -2.99
C ALA A 115 29.22 -1.12 -3.92
N ALA A 116 29.89 -1.24 -5.06
CA ALA A 116 29.59 -2.30 -6.02
C ALA A 116 29.98 -3.68 -5.47
N GLY A 117 29.04 -4.61 -5.46
CA GLY A 117 29.24 -5.99 -5.02
C GLY A 117 29.02 -6.22 -3.52
N GLN A 118 28.80 -5.14 -2.78
CA GLN A 118 28.44 -5.19 -1.36
C GLN A 118 26.97 -5.55 -1.18
N VAL A 119 26.66 -6.14 -0.03
CA VAL A 119 25.28 -6.42 0.38
C VAL A 119 24.61 -5.11 0.78
N PRO A 120 23.43 -4.76 0.23
CA PRO A 120 22.70 -3.56 0.62
C PRO A 120 22.42 -3.53 2.13
N PRO A 121 22.66 -2.39 2.80
CA PRO A 121 22.26 -2.20 4.19
C PRO A 121 20.74 -2.29 4.36
N VAL A 122 20.28 -2.70 5.55
CA VAL A 122 18.86 -2.61 5.96
C VAL A 122 18.39 -1.15 5.81
N GLY A 123 17.17 -0.96 5.32
CA GLY A 123 16.59 0.33 4.97
C GLY A 123 16.90 0.82 3.55
N SER A 124 17.70 0.07 2.78
CA SER A 124 17.97 0.41 1.38
C SER A 124 16.72 0.31 0.52
N LEU A 125 16.43 1.35 -0.27
CA LEU A 125 15.40 1.35 -1.30
C LEU A 125 16.04 1.17 -2.67
N ILE A 126 15.55 0.20 -3.45
CA ILE A 126 16.07 -0.10 -4.79
C ILE A 126 14.90 -0.27 -5.73
N ALA A 127 14.83 0.51 -6.81
CA ALA A 127 13.69 0.48 -7.72
C ALA A 127 14.08 0.56 -9.19
N THR A 128 13.23 -0.01 -10.04
CA THR A 128 13.26 0.20 -11.49
C THR A 128 11.86 0.38 -12.03
N PHE A 129 11.74 1.27 -13.01
CA PHE A 129 10.53 1.42 -13.82
C PHE A 129 10.93 1.33 -15.30
N ARG A 130 10.21 0.56 -16.13
CA ARG A 130 10.47 0.46 -17.58
C ARG A 130 9.23 0.60 -18.46
N PHE A 131 9.39 1.38 -19.52
CA PHE A 131 8.49 1.46 -20.67
C PHE A 131 9.20 0.92 -21.92
N GLY A 132 9.01 -0.38 -22.20
CA GLY A 132 9.79 -1.05 -23.24
C GLY A 132 11.28 -1.10 -22.87
N PRO A 133 12.21 -0.69 -23.76
CA PRO A 133 13.64 -0.72 -23.48
C PRO A 133 14.16 0.50 -22.72
N VAL A 134 13.32 1.51 -22.46
CA VAL A 134 13.68 2.74 -21.76
C VAL A 134 13.02 2.76 -20.39
N GLY A 135 13.66 3.37 -19.40
CA GLY A 135 13.12 3.46 -18.05
C GLY A 135 14.06 4.21 -17.13
N TRP A 136 13.90 4.00 -15.83
CA TRP A 136 14.86 4.45 -14.83
C TRP A 136 15.17 3.34 -13.82
N ALA A 137 16.32 3.50 -13.18
CA ALA A 137 16.74 2.76 -12.01
C ALA A 137 17.12 3.76 -10.92
N TYR A 138 16.68 3.50 -9.70
CA TYR A 138 16.94 4.31 -8.53
C TYR A 138 17.44 3.41 -7.41
N SER A 139 18.39 3.89 -6.63
CA SER A 139 18.74 3.28 -5.36
C SER A 139 19.06 4.35 -4.34
N ASP A 140 18.72 4.08 -3.10
CA ASP A 140 19.03 4.92 -1.96
C ASP A 140 19.40 4.03 -0.79
N MET A 141 20.65 4.11 -0.37
CA MET A 141 21.26 3.13 0.53
C MET A 141 21.88 3.83 1.73
N PRO A 142 21.49 3.47 2.96
CA PRO A 142 22.11 3.98 4.17
C PRO A 142 23.62 3.81 4.19
N SER A 143 24.34 4.80 4.70
CA SER A 143 25.79 4.69 4.94
C SER A 143 26.21 5.53 6.14
N PRO A 144 27.39 5.26 6.74
CA PRO A 144 27.87 6.01 7.91
C PRO A 144 28.00 7.53 7.70
N SER A 145 28.15 7.98 6.45
CA SER A 145 28.29 9.39 6.09
C SER A 145 27.02 10.02 5.51
N GLY A 146 25.88 9.33 5.60
CA GLY A 146 24.62 9.70 4.95
C GLY A 146 24.32 8.83 3.73
N ASN A 147 23.11 8.95 3.18
CA ASN A 147 22.64 8.00 2.18
C ASN A 147 23.32 8.16 0.81
N VAL A 148 23.57 7.04 0.15
CA VAL A 148 24.17 6.97 -1.19
C VAL A 148 23.05 6.85 -2.23
N ILE A 149 22.68 7.99 -2.80
CA ILE A 149 21.59 8.10 -3.77
C ILE A 149 22.14 7.94 -5.20
N SER A 150 21.50 7.06 -5.97
CA SER A 150 21.79 6.84 -7.39
C SER A 150 20.51 6.90 -8.20
N LEU A 151 20.52 7.65 -9.30
CA LEU A 151 19.45 7.65 -10.29
C LEU A 151 20.08 7.50 -11.66
N ALA A 152 19.50 6.65 -12.51
CA ALA A 152 19.94 6.52 -13.89
C ALA A 152 18.76 6.33 -14.83
N LEU A 153 18.81 6.97 -15.99
CA LEU A 153 17.98 6.62 -17.13
C LEU A 153 18.51 5.32 -17.73
N VAL A 154 17.67 4.30 -17.78
CA VAL A 154 17.98 3.02 -18.40
C VAL A 154 17.61 3.11 -19.87
N THR A 155 18.55 2.82 -20.77
CA THR A 155 18.34 2.83 -22.22
C THR A 155 18.90 1.57 -22.86
N PRO A 156 18.51 1.22 -24.10
CA PRO A 156 19.12 0.10 -24.81
C PRO A 156 20.64 0.27 -25.05
N PHE A 157 21.17 1.49 -24.96
CA PHE A 157 22.60 1.78 -25.20
C PHE A 157 23.44 1.86 -23.93
N GLY A 158 22.82 1.65 -22.76
CA GLY A 158 23.45 1.78 -21.45
C GLY A 158 22.69 2.73 -20.53
N ASN A 159 23.18 2.81 -19.30
CA ASN A 159 22.59 3.66 -18.27
C ASN A 159 23.22 5.06 -18.32
N ILE A 160 22.38 6.10 -18.30
CA ILE A 160 22.81 7.49 -18.22
C ILE A 160 22.56 7.97 -16.79
N PRO A 161 23.60 8.24 -15.99
CA PRO A 161 23.42 8.70 -14.62
C PRO A 161 22.76 10.07 -14.60
N LEU A 162 21.81 10.25 -13.69
CA LEU A 162 21.12 11.50 -13.43
C LEU A 162 21.41 11.91 -11.98
N ARG A 163 21.30 13.21 -11.71
CA ARG A 163 21.35 13.70 -10.33
C ARG A 163 19.97 13.56 -9.71
N SER A 164 19.93 12.99 -8.50
CA SER A 164 18.77 13.04 -7.62
C SER A 164 19.24 13.49 -6.25
N THR A 165 18.42 14.27 -5.56
CA THR A 165 18.59 14.63 -4.15
C THR A 165 17.46 14.05 -3.29
N PHE A 166 16.55 13.28 -3.90
CA PHE A 166 15.48 12.63 -3.16
C PHE A 166 16.06 11.47 -2.36
N ASP A 167 15.98 11.63 -1.04
CA ASP A 167 16.37 10.66 -0.02
C ASP A 167 15.09 9.93 0.43
N GLY A 168 14.76 8.85 -0.26
CA GLY A 168 13.61 8.01 0.04
C GLY A 168 13.89 7.05 1.19
N ALA A 169 15.15 6.70 1.46
CA ALA A 169 15.54 5.80 2.54
C ALA A 169 15.65 6.49 3.89
N LYS A 170 15.57 7.83 3.92
CA LYS A 170 15.60 8.64 5.13
C LYS A 170 14.61 8.15 6.16
N GLY A 171 15.09 7.92 7.39
CA GLY A 171 14.22 7.55 8.49
C GLY A 171 13.90 6.07 8.62
N ILE A 172 14.14 5.26 7.58
CA ILE A 172 13.72 3.85 7.60
C ILE A 172 14.62 3.01 8.52
N ALA A 173 15.93 3.24 8.47
CA ALA A 173 16.90 2.48 9.26
C ALA A 173 17.34 3.18 10.55
N ASP A 174 17.22 4.52 10.60
CA ASP A 174 17.67 5.35 11.72
C ASP A 174 16.53 5.91 12.56
N HIS A 175 15.30 5.55 12.22
CA HIS A 175 14.05 5.96 12.83
C HIS A 175 13.83 7.48 12.95
N THR A 176 14.51 8.28 12.12
CA THR A 176 14.43 9.75 12.23
C THR A 176 13.13 10.33 11.68
N VAL A 177 12.26 9.54 11.04
CA VAL A 177 11.09 9.98 10.28
C VAL A 177 9.78 9.39 10.81
N ASP A 178 9.79 8.11 11.12
CA ASP A 178 8.72 7.27 11.68
C ASP A 178 8.51 7.49 13.19
N ASP A 179 9.57 7.70 13.98
CA ASP A 179 9.47 7.99 15.43
C ASP A 179 9.04 9.41 15.78
N ARG A 180 8.82 10.26 14.78
CA ARG A 180 8.50 11.67 15.02
C ARG A 180 7.13 11.80 15.68
N PRO A 181 7.01 12.59 16.77
CA PRO A 181 5.72 12.82 17.40
C PRO A 181 4.75 13.57 16.48
N VAL A 182 3.58 12.99 16.25
CA VAL A 182 2.41 13.67 15.69
C VAL A 182 1.84 14.59 16.77
N ARG A 183 2.04 15.89 16.61
CA ARG A 183 1.51 16.90 17.53
C ARG A 183 0.01 17.09 17.30
N LEU A 184 -0.76 16.98 18.38
CA LEU A 184 -2.18 17.28 18.37
C LEU A 184 -2.40 18.76 18.74
N THR A 185 -3.48 19.35 18.25
CA THR A 185 -3.83 20.75 18.48
C THR A 185 -4.28 21.06 19.90
N ASN A 186 -4.58 20.01 20.69
CA ASN A 186 -4.95 20.08 22.10
C ASN A 186 -3.75 20.04 23.07
N GLY A 187 -2.52 20.07 22.55
CA GLY A 187 -1.27 20.08 23.33
C GLY A 187 -0.69 18.70 23.64
N TYR A 188 -1.40 17.62 23.33
CA TYR A 188 -0.88 16.26 23.42
C TYR A 188 -0.13 15.87 22.14
N SER A 189 0.55 14.73 22.14
CA SER A 189 1.17 14.15 20.95
C SER A 189 1.04 12.63 20.93
N MET A 190 1.11 12.05 19.74
CA MET A 190 1.22 10.60 19.52
C MET A 190 2.61 10.30 18.96
N ALA A 191 3.30 9.32 19.52
CA ALA A 191 4.60 8.86 19.03
C ALA A 191 4.74 7.36 19.35
N PRO A 192 5.68 6.64 18.73
CA PRO A 192 5.96 5.26 19.13
C PRO A 192 6.25 5.16 20.62
N ALA A 193 5.64 4.17 21.28
CA ALA A 193 5.89 3.90 22.70
C ALA A 193 7.29 3.30 22.92
N ASP A 194 7.78 2.56 21.92
CA ASP A 194 9.15 2.08 21.80
C ASP A 194 9.70 2.50 20.43
N PRO A 195 10.73 3.37 20.37
CA PRO A 195 11.43 3.77 19.14
C PRO A 195 11.96 2.62 18.26
N LEU A 196 12.14 1.43 18.84
CA LEU A 196 12.61 0.25 18.13
C LEU A 196 11.51 -0.81 17.97
N GLY A 197 10.28 -0.48 18.35
CA GLY A 197 9.13 -1.39 18.35
C GLY A 197 8.44 -1.52 16.99
N GLU A 198 8.89 -0.76 15.98
CA GLU A 198 8.34 -0.79 14.63
C GLU A 198 8.57 -2.14 13.94
N THR A 199 7.51 -2.65 13.31
CA THR A 199 7.63 -3.72 12.32
C THR A 199 7.12 -3.23 10.98
N ILE A 200 8.05 -3.08 10.02
CA ILE A 200 7.73 -2.73 8.63
C ILE A 200 7.20 -3.97 7.91
N THR A 201 6.02 -3.84 7.32
CA THR A 201 5.31 -4.96 6.67
C THR A 201 5.11 -4.77 5.17
N ALA A 202 5.22 -3.55 4.66
CA ALA A 202 5.09 -3.30 3.23
C ALA A 202 5.75 -1.99 2.78
N THR A 203 6.04 -1.90 1.47
CA THR A 203 6.44 -0.66 0.80
C THR A 203 5.62 -0.44 -0.47
N SER A 204 5.39 0.81 -0.85
CA SER A 204 4.71 1.20 -2.09
C SER A 204 5.20 2.55 -2.61
N GLY A 205 4.57 3.07 -3.66
CA GLY A 205 4.96 4.31 -4.33
C GLY A 205 5.65 4.08 -5.67
N VAL A 206 6.24 5.16 -6.20
CA VAL A 206 6.92 5.17 -7.50
C VAL A 206 8.21 5.97 -7.34
N LEU A 207 9.29 5.27 -6.97
CA LEU A 207 10.60 5.89 -6.76
C LEU A 207 11.20 6.41 -8.08
N PRO A 208 11.90 7.57 -8.08
CA PRO A 208 12.22 8.44 -6.94
C PRO A 208 11.21 9.58 -6.71
N LEU A 209 9.97 9.46 -7.18
CA LEU A 209 8.99 10.54 -7.05
C LEU A 209 8.36 10.54 -5.66
N TRP A 210 8.06 9.34 -5.15
CA TRP A 210 7.41 9.12 -3.86
C TRP A 210 7.71 7.71 -3.35
N THR A 211 7.78 7.59 -2.04
CA THR A 211 7.83 6.31 -1.32
C THR A 211 6.79 6.31 -0.21
N SER A 212 6.23 5.13 0.03
CA SER A 212 5.45 4.86 1.24
C SER A 212 6.02 3.62 1.93
N VAL A 213 6.11 3.70 3.25
CA VAL A 213 6.53 2.59 4.11
C VAL A 213 5.40 2.35 5.09
N GLN A 214 4.95 1.10 5.17
CA GLN A 214 3.84 0.68 6.01
C GLN A 214 4.34 -0.28 7.07
N GLY A 215 3.73 -0.20 8.24
CA GLY A 215 4.06 -1.09 9.35
C GLY A 215 3.02 -1.04 10.45
N HIS A 216 3.38 -1.64 11.57
CA HIS A 216 2.60 -1.58 12.80
C HIS A 216 3.51 -1.42 14.01
N GLN A 217 2.98 -0.77 15.04
CA GLN A 217 3.64 -0.56 16.32
C GLN A 217 2.66 -0.09 17.38
N VAL A 218 3.12 -0.07 18.63
CA VAL A 218 2.41 0.56 19.74
C VAL A 218 2.74 2.04 19.78
N PHE A 219 1.73 2.90 19.80
CA PHE A 219 1.86 4.33 19.98
C PHE A 219 1.52 4.72 21.42
N GLY A 220 2.29 5.63 21.99
CA GLY A 220 1.99 6.32 23.24
C GLY A 220 1.26 7.65 23.00
N ILE A 221 0.35 7.99 23.91
CA ILE A 221 -0.20 9.35 24.04
C ILE A 221 0.60 10.09 25.09
N PHE A 222 1.17 11.23 24.73
CA PHE A 222 2.02 12.04 25.62
C PHE A 222 1.36 13.38 25.92
N ASP A 223 1.38 13.77 27.19
CA ASP A 223 0.90 15.06 27.65
C ASP A 223 1.88 16.20 27.30
N PRO A 224 1.50 17.49 27.51
CA PRO A 224 2.39 18.62 27.21
C PRO A 224 3.71 18.63 28.00
N THR A 225 3.83 17.84 29.07
CA THR A 225 5.07 17.70 29.86
C THR A 225 5.97 16.59 29.32
N GLY A 226 5.49 15.80 28.36
CA GLY A 226 6.17 14.64 27.79
C GLY A 226 5.91 13.35 28.55
N ALA A 227 4.97 13.31 29.49
CA ALA A 227 4.61 12.10 30.20
C ALA A 227 3.60 11.28 29.40
N GLN A 228 3.83 9.97 29.28
CA GLN A 228 2.89 9.06 28.64
C GLN A 228 1.65 8.87 29.53
N VAL A 229 0.47 9.09 28.97
CA VAL A 229 -0.83 9.00 29.66
C VAL A 229 -1.72 7.86 29.16
N GLY A 230 -1.29 7.16 28.11
CA GLY A 230 -1.97 5.97 27.57
C GLY A 230 -1.28 5.42 26.32
N SER A 231 -1.81 4.34 25.75
CA SER A 231 -1.23 3.69 24.56
C SER A 231 -2.26 2.96 23.70
N PHE A 232 -1.92 2.78 22.42
CA PHE A 232 -2.77 2.06 21.46
C PHE A 232 -1.94 1.32 20.39
N ASP A 233 -2.49 0.23 19.85
CA ASP A 233 -1.90 -0.48 18.72
C ASP A 233 -2.32 0.21 17.42
N GLY A 234 -1.34 0.54 16.58
CA GLY A 234 -1.59 1.23 15.31
C GLY A 234 -0.92 0.55 14.14
N VAL A 235 -1.65 0.44 13.03
CA VAL A 235 -1.02 0.32 11.70
C VAL A 235 -0.76 1.73 11.19
N PHE A 236 0.38 1.94 10.54
CA PHE A 236 0.76 3.25 10.04
C PHE A 236 1.33 3.17 8.63
N THR A 237 1.31 4.31 7.95
CA THR A 237 2.09 4.53 6.74
C THR A 237 2.73 5.89 6.78
N THR A 238 4.05 5.93 6.61
CA THR A 238 4.78 7.16 6.31
C THR A 238 4.91 7.32 4.81
N THR A 239 4.80 8.54 4.32
CA THR A 239 5.04 8.87 2.90
C THR A 239 5.99 10.04 2.80
N SER A 240 6.87 10.03 1.79
CA SER A 240 7.67 11.19 1.39
C SER A 240 7.69 11.35 -0.12
N ASP A 241 7.79 12.61 -0.57
CA ASP A 241 7.88 12.95 -1.99
C ASP A 241 9.13 13.76 -2.34
N ILE A 242 9.44 13.82 -3.63
CA ILE A 242 10.57 14.57 -4.19
C ILE A 242 10.49 16.09 -3.98
N LEU A 243 9.32 16.62 -3.61
CA LEU A 243 9.11 18.04 -3.30
C LEU A 243 9.33 18.34 -1.81
N GLY A 244 9.62 17.34 -1.00
CA GLY A 244 9.86 17.46 0.44
C GLY A 244 8.59 17.47 1.29
N THR A 245 7.43 17.15 0.71
CA THR A 245 6.23 16.85 1.51
C THR A 245 6.39 15.47 2.12
N TYR A 246 5.94 15.31 3.36
CA TYR A 246 5.86 14.01 4.00
C TYR A 246 4.61 13.91 4.85
N THR A 247 4.15 12.69 5.04
CA THR A 247 2.92 12.39 5.76
C THR A 247 3.07 11.20 6.69
N GLN A 248 2.17 11.11 7.66
CA GLN A 248 2.00 9.93 8.49
C GLN A 248 0.51 9.65 8.68
N ALA A 249 0.06 8.52 8.17
CA ALA A 249 -1.27 7.96 8.41
C ALA A 249 -1.18 6.94 9.54
N ILE A 250 -2.14 6.94 10.47
CA ILE A 250 -2.24 5.99 11.58
C ILE A 250 -3.69 5.54 11.67
N LEU A 251 -3.92 4.23 11.74
CA LEU A 251 -5.21 3.62 12.05
C LEU A 251 -5.08 2.86 13.37
N VAL A 252 -5.93 3.20 14.33
CA VAL A 252 -5.99 2.54 15.63
C VAL A 252 -6.69 1.19 15.50
N THR A 253 -5.97 0.12 15.84
CA THR A 253 -6.41 -1.28 15.72
C THR A 253 -6.66 -1.96 17.07
N GLY A 254 -6.06 -1.45 18.14
CA GLY A 254 -6.23 -1.91 19.52
C GLY A 254 -5.96 -0.77 20.50
N ASN A 255 -6.38 -0.91 21.76
CA ASN A 255 -6.02 0.02 22.83
C ASN A 255 -5.99 -0.67 24.19
N ASP A 256 -5.32 -0.03 25.16
CA ASP A 256 -5.16 -0.53 26.52
C ASP A 256 -6.46 -0.50 27.37
N GLY A 257 -7.54 0.05 26.83
CA GLY A 257 -8.85 0.16 27.49
C GLY A 257 -8.94 1.25 28.56
N VAL A 258 -7.89 2.07 28.77
CA VAL A 258 -7.85 3.11 29.80
C VAL A 258 -8.17 4.48 29.20
N ASN A 259 -9.12 5.20 29.79
CA ASN A 259 -9.50 6.57 29.38
C ASN A 259 -9.72 6.72 27.86
N VAL A 260 -10.45 5.77 27.26
CA VAL A 260 -10.69 5.72 25.82
C VAL A 260 -11.76 6.73 25.41
N GLY A 261 -11.50 7.51 24.37
CA GLY A 261 -12.46 8.48 23.81
C GLY A 261 -11.83 9.51 22.87
N ALA A 262 -12.66 10.42 22.36
CA ALA A 262 -12.25 11.47 21.42
C ALA A 262 -11.82 12.78 22.10
N GLY A 263 -11.78 12.81 23.44
CA GLY A 263 -11.38 13.97 24.22
C GLY A 263 -9.86 14.17 24.29
N ALA A 264 -9.44 15.36 24.73
CA ALA A 264 -8.02 15.65 24.91
C ALA A 264 -7.37 14.74 25.96
N GLY A 265 -6.22 14.16 25.62
CA GLY A 265 -5.47 13.23 26.48
C GLY A 265 -6.12 11.86 26.67
N GLN A 266 -7.20 11.57 25.95
CA GLN A 266 -7.80 10.25 25.91
C GLN A 266 -7.07 9.35 24.91
N VAL A 267 -7.08 8.04 25.19
CA VAL A 267 -6.59 7.05 24.24
C VAL A 267 -7.64 6.93 23.12
N PRO A 268 -7.24 7.00 21.84
CA PRO A 268 -8.20 6.95 20.75
C PRO A 268 -8.94 5.60 20.70
N PRO A 269 -10.25 5.59 20.41
CA PRO A 269 -11.00 4.36 20.16
C PRO A 269 -10.47 3.59 18.94
N VAL A 270 -10.64 2.26 18.94
CA VAL A 270 -10.37 1.42 17.76
C VAL A 270 -11.19 1.90 16.57
N GLY A 271 -10.57 2.00 15.40
CA GLY A 271 -11.15 2.59 14.19
C GLY A 271 -10.84 4.08 14.02
N SER A 272 -10.18 4.72 14.99
CA SER A 272 -9.72 6.10 14.81
C SER A 272 -8.64 6.17 13.74
N VAL A 273 -8.72 7.17 12.87
CA VAL A 273 -7.74 7.47 11.83
C VAL A 273 -7.16 8.85 12.07
N TYR A 274 -5.83 8.93 12.03
CA TYR A 274 -5.08 10.17 11.99
C TYR A 274 -4.30 10.23 10.68
N ASN A 275 -4.25 11.40 10.07
CA ASN A 275 -3.32 11.64 8.98
C ASN A 275 -2.77 13.05 9.09
N VAL A 276 -1.45 13.16 9.15
CA VAL A 276 -0.75 14.43 9.21
C VAL A 276 0.05 14.65 7.95
N VAL A 277 -0.04 15.85 7.38
CA VAL A 277 0.69 16.26 6.19
C VAL A 277 1.54 17.47 6.51
N TYR A 278 2.86 17.35 6.32
CA TYR A 278 3.82 18.39 6.62
C TYR A 278 4.33 19.06 5.36
N ALA A 279 4.34 20.40 5.34
CA ALA A 279 4.82 21.18 4.22
C ALA A 279 6.24 21.71 4.49
N GLY A 280 7.23 20.82 4.51
CA GLY A 280 8.65 21.17 4.63
C GLY A 280 9.15 21.47 6.05
N ALA A 281 8.27 21.65 7.05
CA ALA A 281 8.64 21.82 8.45
C ALA A 281 7.61 21.20 9.42
N ASP A 282 8.07 20.69 10.56
CA ASP A 282 7.22 20.06 11.58
C ASP A 282 6.23 21.04 12.25
N THR A 283 6.42 22.34 12.08
CA THR A 283 5.59 23.40 12.65
C THR A 283 4.45 23.85 11.74
N ASP A 284 4.45 23.42 10.48
CA ASP A 284 3.48 23.81 9.47
C ASP A 284 2.86 22.54 8.84
N TYR A 285 1.72 22.13 9.37
CA TYR A 285 1.07 20.87 9.01
C TYR A 285 -0.44 20.97 8.93
N VAL A 286 -1.04 20.02 8.21
CA VAL A 286 -2.48 19.74 8.24
C VAL A 286 -2.67 18.43 8.98
N LEU A 287 -3.48 18.45 10.04
CA LEU A 287 -3.89 17.28 10.78
C LEU A 287 -5.35 16.96 10.44
N TYR A 288 -5.57 15.77 9.91
CA TYR A 288 -6.88 15.15 9.83
C TYR A 288 -7.02 14.14 10.96
N SER A 289 -8.17 14.14 11.63
CA SER A 289 -8.55 13.05 12.53
C SER A 289 -10.00 12.66 12.33
N SER A 290 -10.28 11.36 12.47
CA SER A 290 -11.61 10.77 12.44
C SER A 290 -11.68 9.75 13.57
N MET A 291 -12.54 9.96 14.56
CA MET A 291 -12.57 9.13 15.76
C MET A 291 -14.00 8.64 16.03
N PRO A 292 -14.22 7.31 16.18
CA PRO A 292 -15.50 6.79 16.61
C PRO A 292 -15.92 7.35 17.96
N SER A 293 -17.21 7.65 18.14
CA SER A 293 -17.74 8.10 19.43
C SER A 293 -19.20 7.69 19.60
N ALA A 294 -19.63 7.54 20.86
CA ALA A 294 -21.00 7.12 21.19
C ALA A 294 -22.09 8.09 20.65
N ALA A 295 -21.73 9.34 20.38
CA ALA A 295 -22.63 10.36 19.83
C ALA A 295 -22.56 10.48 18.29
N GLY A 296 -21.78 9.62 17.64
CA GLY A 296 -21.36 9.75 16.24
C GLY A 296 -19.91 10.20 16.12
N ASP A 297 -19.33 9.97 14.96
CA ASP A 297 -17.91 10.12 14.72
C ASP A 297 -17.44 11.58 14.80
N VAL A 298 -16.29 11.79 15.43
CA VAL A 298 -15.67 13.10 15.60
C VAL A 298 -14.63 13.26 14.51
N VAL A 299 -14.98 14.01 13.47
CA VAL A 299 -14.10 14.30 12.34
C VAL A 299 -13.59 15.72 12.44
N THR A 300 -12.28 15.93 12.29
CA THR A 300 -11.63 17.23 12.27
C THR A 300 -10.59 17.33 11.16
N VAL A 301 -10.46 18.53 10.60
CA VAL A 301 -9.34 18.92 9.74
C VAL A 301 -8.81 20.23 10.28
N GLU A 302 -7.55 20.25 10.69
CA GLU A 302 -6.93 21.38 11.34
C GLU A 302 -5.63 21.75 10.62
N GLN A 303 -5.52 23.00 10.20
CA GLN A 303 -4.29 23.53 9.65
C GLN A 303 -3.55 24.28 10.76
N VAL A 304 -2.30 23.89 10.98
CA VAL A 304 -1.38 24.52 11.92
C VAL A 304 -0.33 25.29 11.11
N ASN A 305 -0.22 26.60 11.36
CA ASN A 305 0.84 27.43 10.80
C ASN A 305 1.48 28.25 11.92
N SER A 306 2.75 27.98 12.24
CA SER A 306 3.55 28.78 13.17
C SER A 306 2.80 29.18 14.47
N GLY A 307 2.14 28.21 15.11
CA GLY A 307 1.40 28.40 16.38
C GLY A 307 -0.05 28.88 16.26
N THR A 308 -0.55 29.10 15.04
CA THR A 308 -1.98 29.35 14.79
C THR A 308 -2.65 28.08 14.31
N VAL A 309 -3.82 27.75 14.87
CA VAL A 309 -4.66 26.62 14.44
C VAL A 309 -5.91 27.16 13.74
N GLN A 310 -6.20 26.60 12.56
CA GLN A 310 -7.44 26.87 11.81
C GLN A 310 -8.17 25.56 11.55
N THR A 311 -9.35 25.42 12.13
CA THR A 311 -10.21 24.26 11.89
C THR A 311 -11.06 24.49 10.65
N SER A 312 -11.08 23.51 9.75
CA SER A 312 -11.97 23.50 8.59
C SER A 312 -13.41 23.29 9.05
N PRO A 313 -14.38 24.09 8.57
CA PRO A 313 -15.81 23.83 8.79
C PRO A 313 -16.34 22.68 7.93
N ARG A 314 -15.52 22.10 7.03
CA ARG A 314 -15.89 20.99 6.16
C ARG A 314 -14.99 19.80 6.41
N THR A 315 -15.61 18.70 6.78
CA THR A 315 -15.02 17.37 6.90
C THR A 315 -15.68 16.53 5.82
N PHE A 316 -14.95 16.28 4.72
CA PHE A 316 -15.52 15.64 3.53
C PHE A 316 -15.51 14.11 3.59
N ILE A 317 -14.72 13.54 4.50
CA ILE A 317 -14.50 12.10 4.64
C ILE A 317 -14.57 11.75 6.11
N ASP A 318 -15.35 10.73 6.43
CA ASP A 318 -15.37 10.05 7.72
C ASP A 318 -14.59 8.74 7.57
N ALA A 319 -13.34 8.76 8.02
CA ALA A 319 -12.44 7.61 7.97
C ALA A 319 -12.62 6.67 9.18
N SER A 320 -13.46 7.05 10.14
CA SER A 320 -13.84 6.18 11.26
C SER A 320 -15.09 5.36 10.94
N GLU A 321 -15.76 5.65 9.80
CA GLU A 321 -16.88 4.87 9.33
C GLU A 321 -16.49 3.38 9.24
N PRO A 322 -17.27 2.47 9.84
CA PRO A 322 -16.97 1.05 9.81
C PRO A 322 -16.82 0.52 8.37
N PRO A 323 -15.88 -0.40 8.13
CA PRO A 323 -15.74 -1.03 6.82
C PRO A 323 -17.07 -1.63 6.35
N SER A 324 -17.42 -1.35 5.11
CA SER A 324 -18.67 -1.78 4.53
C SER A 324 -18.79 -3.32 4.49
N THR A 325 -19.85 -3.84 5.10
CA THR A 325 -20.22 -5.26 5.07
C THR A 325 -21.11 -5.63 3.88
N GLN A 326 -21.27 -4.71 2.92
CA GLN A 326 -22.16 -4.91 1.78
C GLN A 326 -21.61 -5.97 0.81
N PRO A 327 -22.47 -6.85 0.27
CA PRO A 327 -22.08 -7.79 -0.77
C PRO A 327 -21.47 -7.08 -1.99
N LEU A 328 -20.35 -7.60 -2.48
CA LEU A 328 -19.68 -7.10 -3.67
C LEU A 328 -20.13 -7.90 -4.90
N SER A 329 -20.96 -7.28 -5.73
CA SER A 329 -21.33 -7.86 -7.03
C SER A 329 -20.16 -7.75 -8.01
N VAL A 330 -19.53 -8.89 -8.31
CA VAL A 330 -18.37 -8.96 -9.20
C VAL A 330 -18.77 -9.51 -10.58
N SER A 331 -17.79 -9.90 -11.39
CA SER A 331 -18.06 -10.33 -12.76
C SER A 331 -18.77 -11.69 -12.81
N ARG A 332 -19.40 -11.99 -13.96
CA ARG A 332 -20.06 -13.28 -14.26
C ARG A 332 -21.22 -13.66 -13.33
N GLY A 333 -21.82 -12.66 -12.68
CA GLY A 333 -22.93 -12.85 -11.76
C GLY A 333 -22.51 -13.48 -10.43
N LEU A 334 -21.21 -13.46 -10.11
CA LEU A 334 -20.76 -13.83 -8.77
C LEU A 334 -20.96 -12.66 -7.81
N THR A 335 -21.27 -12.98 -6.57
CA THR A 335 -21.33 -12.02 -5.47
C THR A 335 -20.44 -12.52 -4.33
N LEU A 336 -19.54 -11.66 -3.86
CA LEU A 336 -18.72 -11.93 -2.68
C LEU A 336 -19.40 -11.29 -1.46
N VAL A 337 -19.74 -12.10 -0.47
CA VAL A 337 -20.40 -11.64 0.76
C VAL A 337 -19.39 -11.74 1.90
N PRO A 338 -18.96 -10.63 2.53
CA PRO A 338 -18.01 -10.69 3.63
C PRO A 338 -18.64 -11.41 4.84
N VAL A 339 -17.92 -12.38 5.41
CA VAL A 339 -18.38 -13.19 6.55
C VAL A 339 -17.49 -13.06 7.79
N SER A 340 -16.32 -12.42 7.67
CA SER A 340 -15.48 -12.03 8.79
C SER A 340 -15.41 -10.51 8.95
N PRO A 341 -15.06 -9.99 10.14
CA PRO A 341 -14.57 -8.62 10.28
C PRO A 341 -13.34 -8.39 9.40
N LEU A 342 -13.10 -7.15 8.98
CA LEU A 342 -11.85 -6.74 8.37
C LEU A 342 -10.74 -6.80 9.42
N GLN A 343 -9.64 -7.48 9.12
CA GLN A 343 -8.40 -7.41 9.88
C GLN A 343 -7.47 -6.39 9.20
N PRO A 344 -7.29 -5.17 9.76
CA PRO A 344 -6.48 -4.14 9.11
C PRO A 344 -5.00 -4.53 9.10
N ALA A 345 -4.35 -4.31 7.96
CA ALA A 345 -2.92 -4.55 7.76
C ALA A 345 -2.17 -3.32 7.22
N GLY A 346 -2.90 -2.30 6.76
CA GLY A 346 -2.33 -1.06 6.24
C GLY A 346 -3.36 0.06 6.14
N ILE A 347 -2.87 1.29 6.23
CA ILE A 347 -3.64 2.54 6.08
C ILE A 347 -2.83 3.47 5.16
N ASN A 348 -3.45 4.17 4.22
CA ASN A 348 -2.77 5.14 3.36
C ASN A 348 -3.74 6.25 2.91
N GLY A 349 -3.31 7.10 1.99
CA GLY A 349 -4.07 8.22 1.44
C GLY A 349 -3.66 9.57 2.02
N LEU A 350 -4.27 10.64 1.50
CA LEU A 350 -4.03 12.03 1.84
C LEU A 350 -5.33 12.74 2.26
N PRO A 351 -5.96 12.42 3.41
CA PRO A 351 -7.15 13.10 3.90
C PRO A 351 -6.94 14.63 3.96
N PRO A 352 -7.99 15.43 3.66
CA PRO A 352 -9.36 15.01 3.37
C PRO A 352 -9.59 14.61 1.90
N ARG A 353 -8.55 14.30 1.11
CA ARG A 353 -8.69 13.91 -0.31
C ARG A 353 -9.22 12.48 -0.46
N GLU A 354 -8.64 11.54 0.27
CA GLU A 354 -9.06 10.13 0.36
C GLU A 354 -8.45 9.46 1.58
N VAL A 355 -9.02 8.31 1.93
CA VAL A 355 -8.42 7.33 2.83
C VAL A 355 -8.39 5.97 2.14
N GLN A 356 -7.34 5.19 2.39
CA GLN A 356 -7.10 3.87 1.81
C GLN A 356 -6.86 2.85 2.92
N TYR A 357 -7.57 1.74 2.92
CA TYR A 357 -7.37 0.63 3.86
C TYR A 357 -6.91 -0.61 3.12
N GLN A 358 -5.97 -1.34 3.72
CA GLN A 358 -5.57 -2.68 3.32
C GLN A 358 -5.79 -3.62 4.49
N GLY A 359 -6.13 -4.87 4.19
CA GLY A 359 -6.34 -5.86 5.24
C GLY A 359 -6.79 -7.19 4.68
N TYR A 360 -7.39 -7.99 5.55
CA TYR A 360 -7.80 -9.35 5.26
C TYR A 360 -9.26 -9.59 5.64
N GLN A 361 -9.96 -10.37 4.81
CA GLN A 361 -11.36 -10.72 5.05
C GLN A 361 -11.72 -12.04 4.37
N GLN A 362 -12.61 -12.80 5.02
CA GLN A 362 -13.21 -14.01 4.47
C GLN A 362 -14.53 -13.70 3.77
N PHE A 363 -14.80 -14.38 2.66
CA PHE A 363 -16.01 -14.18 1.86
C PHE A 363 -16.71 -15.50 1.55
N ASP A 364 -18.03 -15.51 1.70
CA ASP A 364 -18.88 -16.47 1.01
C ASP A 364 -19.03 -16.05 -0.46
N VAL A 365 -18.97 -17.03 -1.35
CA VAL A 365 -19.15 -16.83 -2.80
C VAL A 365 -20.53 -17.32 -3.20
N HIS A 366 -21.30 -16.44 -3.83
CA HIS A 366 -22.64 -16.72 -4.33
C HIS A 366 -22.69 -16.65 -5.86
N ASP A 367 -23.52 -17.50 -6.46
CA ASP A 367 -23.80 -17.48 -7.89
C ASP A 367 -24.86 -16.42 -8.29
N ALA A 368 -25.15 -16.34 -9.59
CA ALA A 368 -26.11 -15.37 -10.14
C ALA A 368 -27.57 -15.58 -9.67
N ARG A 369 -27.87 -16.72 -9.03
CA ARG A 369 -29.19 -17.03 -8.44
C ARG A 369 -29.20 -16.74 -6.94
N GLY A 370 -28.09 -16.27 -6.37
CA GLY A 370 -27.91 -16.03 -4.94
C GLY A 370 -27.58 -17.28 -4.14
N ALA A 371 -27.33 -18.44 -4.78
CA ALA A 371 -26.96 -19.66 -4.08
C ALA A 371 -25.47 -19.60 -3.70
N ARG A 372 -25.15 -19.92 -2.44
CA ARG A 372 -23.75 -20.07 -1.99
C ARG A 372 -23.11 -21.27 -2.69
N ILE A 373 -21.95 -21.06 -3.30
CA ILE A 373 -21.18 -22.08 -4.04
C ILE A 373 -19.84 -22.43 -3.38
N GLY A 374 -19.41 -21.67 -2.37
CA GLY A 374 -18.23 -21.93 -1.56
C GLY A 374 -17.76 -20.68 -0.80
N SER A 375 -16.50 -20.68 -0.35
CA SER A 375 -15.89 -19.55 0.37
C SER A 375 -14.42 -19.37 0.02
N VAL A 376 -13.93 -18.15 0.23
CA VAL A 376 -12.55 -17.76 -0.03
C VAL A 376 -12.01 -16.87 1.07
N ASP A 377 -10.70 -16.95 1.28
CA ASP A 377 -9.95 -15.96 2.05
C ASP A 377 -9.31 -14.98 1.08
N ALA A 378 -9.20 -13.73 1.51
CA ALA A 378 -8.72 -12.68 0.63
C ALA A 378 -7.98 -11.56 1.35
N THR A 379 -6.98 -11.03 0.65
CA THR A 379 -6.51 -9.67 0.87
C THR A 379 -7.52 -8.70 0.24
N VAL A 380 -7.80 -7.60 0.92
CA VAL A 380 -8.72 -6.57 0.47
C VAL A 380 -8.09 -5.19 0.51
N PHE A 381 -8.56 -4.34 -0.39
CA PHE A 381 -8.26 -2.92 -0.43
C PHE A 381 -9.56 -2.13 -0.57
N THR A 382 -9.69 -1.04 0.19
CA THR A 382 -10.77 -0.07 0.02
C THR A 382 -10.22 1.35 -0.01
N GLN A 383 -10.82 2.21 -0.83
CA GLN A 383 -10.53 3.64 -0.87
C GLN A 383 -11.83 4.42 -0.94
N HIS A 384 -11.90 5.47 -0.14
CA HIS A 384 -13.00 6.43 -0.13
C HIS A 384 -12.42 7.81 -0.40
N ASP A 385 -12.91 8.52 -1.41
CA ASP A 385 -12.42 9.85 -1.76
C ASP A 385 -13.46 10.96 -1.50
N LEU A 386 -12.98 12.20 -1.57
CA LEU A 386 -13.74 13.42 -1.31
C LEU A 386 -14.89 13.66 -2.31
N PHE A 387 -14.87 12.98 -3.46
CA PHE A 387 -15.91 13.04 -4.47
C PHE A 387 -16.97 11.94 -4.28
N GLY A 388 -16.84 11.15 -3.21
CA GLY A 388 -17.70 10.01 -2.93
C GLY A 388 -17.39 8.79 -3.78
N ILE A 389 -16.28 8.77 -4.53
CA ILE A 389 -15.88 7.58 -5.28
C ILE A 389 -15.38 6.54 -4.29
N GLN A 390 -15.90 5.32 -4.43
CA GLN A 390 -15.50 4.17 -3.65
C GLN A 390 -14.80 3.17 -4.55
N SER A 391 -13.52 2.92 -4.29
CA SER A 391 -12.78 1.85 -4.94
C SER A 391 -12.61 0.69 -3.97
N ARG A 392 -12.88 -0.54 -4.43
CA ARG A 392 -12.67 -1.77 -3.67
C ARG A 392 -11.93 -2.75 -4.54
N ALA A 393 -11.01 -3.49 -3.94
CA ALA A 393 -10.38 -4.61 -4.59
C ALA A 393 -10.29 -5.82 -3.66
N VAL A 394 -10.44 -7.00 -4.25
CA VAL A 394 -10.33 -8.29 -3.55
C VAL A 394 -9.34 -9.15 -4.33
N LEU A 395 -8.34 -9.68 -3.63
CA LEU A 395 -7.40 -10.67 -4.12
C LEU A 395 -7.63 -11.97 -3.35
N VAL A 396 -8.09 -13.01 -4.05
CA VAL A 396 -8.30 -14.34 -3.46
C VAL A 396 -6.95 -14.97 -3.13
N THR A 397 -6.74 -15.27 -1.86
CA THR A 397 -5.49 -15.87 -1.33
C THR A 397 -5.67 -17.35 -1.04
N ASP A 398 -6.87 -17.78 -0.64
CA ASP A 398 -7.20 -19.20 -0.48
C ASP A 398 -8.66 -19.52 -0.89
N VAL A 399 -8.93 -20.80 -1.21
CA VAL A 399 -10.27 -21.34 -1.46
C VAL A 399 -10.60 -22.33 -0.34
N THR A 400 -11.36 -21.87 0.65
CA THR A 400 -11.65 -22.62 1.88
C THR A 400 -12.83 -23.60 1.75
N ASP A 401 -13.71 -23.39 0.76
CA ASP A 401 -14.80 -24.31 0.43
C ASP A 401 -15.21 -24.17 -1.04
N GLY A 402 -15.71 -25.26 -1.64
CA GLY A 402 -16.16 -25.32 -3.03
C GLY A 402 -15.08 -25.75 -4.04
N VAL A 403 -15.42 -25.72 -5.33
CA VAL A 403 -14.53 -26.13 -6.43
C VAL A 403 -13.89 -24.90 -7.05
N ALA A 404 -12.57 -24.76 -6.90
CA ALA A 404 -11.82 -23.67 -7.52
C ALA A 404 -11.81 -23.78 -9.05
N GLY A 405 -12.20 -22.71 -9.75
CA GLY A 405 -12.28 -22.72 -11.20
C GLY A 405 -12.90 -21.48 -11.84
N ILE A 406 -13.09 -21.55 -13.16
CA ILE A 406 -13.57 -20.42 -13.98
C ILE A 406 -14.85 -20.74 -14.73
N THR A 407 -15.48 -21.88 -14.45
CA THR A 407 -16.75 -22.28 -15.04
C THR A 407 -17.91 -21.83 -14.16
N PRO A 408 -19.13 -21.68 -14.71
CA PRO A 408 -20.29 -21.31 -13.89
C PRO A 408 -20.50 -22.31 -12.75
N GLY A 409 -20.58 -21.80 -11.52
CA GLY A 409 -20.71 -22.62 -10.30
C GLY A 409 -19.39 -22.91 -9.59
N ASP A 410 -18.25 -22.56 -10.21
CA ASP A 410 -16.95 -22.64 -9.55
C ASP A 410 -16.71 -21.41 -8.65
N VAL A 411 -15.95 -21.63 -7.59
CA VAL A 411 -15.36 -20.59 -6.75
C VAL A 411 -14.15 -20.00 -7.47
N PRO A 412 -13.95 -18.67 -7.48
CA PRO A 412 -12.76 -18.06 -8.08
C PRO A 412 -11.47 -18.68 -7.54
N PRO A 413 -10.52 -19.10 -8.39
CA PRO A 413 -9.28 -19.72 -7.93
C PRO A 413 -8.36 -18.69 -7.27
N VAL A 414 -7.44 -19.17 -6.44
CA VAL A 414 -6.34 -18.38 -5.84
C VAL A 414 -5.62 -17.53 -6.89
N GLY A 415 -5.32 -16.27 -6.54
CA GLY A 415 -4.78 -15.24 -7.43
C GLY A 415 -5.84 -14.52 -8.27
N SER A 416 -7.13 -14.81 -8.06
CA SER A 416 -8.21 -14.03 -8.66
C SER A 416 -8.25 -12.62 -8.10
N VAL A 417 -8.31 -11.62 -8.98
CA VAL A 417 -8.43 -10.21 -8.58
C VAL A 417 -9.75 -9.65 -9.08
N PHE A 418 -10.46 -8.97 -8.19
CA PHE A 418 -11.65 -8.20 -8.48
C PHE A 418 -11.38 -6.73 -8.15
N ASN A 419 -11.70 -5.83 -9.08
CA ASN A 419 -11.66 -4.39 -8.84
C ASN A 419 -13.04 -3.82 -9.11
N VAL A 420 -13.57 -3.06 -8.17
CA VAL A 420 -14.87 -2.40 -8.27
C VAL A 420 -14.66 -0.93 -7.93
N MET A 421 -15.15 -0.03 -8.78
CA MET A 421 -15.16 1.40 -8.52
C MET A 421 -16.60 1.88 -8.69
N LEU A 422 -17.17 2.50 -7.66
CA LEU A 422 -18.53 3.05 -7.67
C LEU A 422 -18.49 4.57 -7.48
N LEU A 423 -19.43 5.26 -8.14
CA LEU A 423 -19.60 6.71 -8.07
C LEU A 423 -20.64 7.05 -7.01
N GLY A 424 -20.22 7.23 -5.76
CA GLY A 424 -21.12 7.42 -4.61
C GLY A 424 -22.14 6.29 -4.48
N ASP A 425 -23.31 6.63 -3.95
CA ASP A 425 -24.41 5.68 -3.75
C ASP A 425 -25.25 5.44 -5.02
N SER A 426 -24.78 5.96 -6.17
CA SER A 426 -25.54 5.91 -7.42
C SER A 426 -25.65 4.52 -8.02
N GLY A 427 -24.84 3.56 -7.57
CA GLY A 427 -24.69 2.22 -8.16
C GLY A 427 -24.04 2.21 -9.54
N PHE A 428 -23.63 3.37 -10.08
CA PHE A 428 -22.87 3.44 -11.32
C PHE A 428 -21.38 3.32 -11.08
N GLY A 429 -20.66 2.70 -12.03
CA GLY A 429 -19.23 2.50 -11.86
C GLY A 429 -18.60 1.52 -12.85
N THR A 430 -17.53 0.87 -12.43
CA THR A 430 -16.84 -0.17 -13.21
C THR A 430 -16.55 -1.39 -12.35
N VAL A 431 -16.62 -2.56 -12.97
CA VAL A 431 -16.26 -3.86 -12.38
C VAL A 431 -15.29 -4.54 -13.31
N GLN A 432 -14.13 -4.90 -12.79
CA GLN A 432 -13.10 -5.64 -13.49
C GLN A 432 -12.80 -6.91 -12.72
N SER A 433 -12.49 -7.97 -13.45
CA SER A 433 -11.94 -9.18 -12.82
C SER A 433 -10.87 -9.81 -13.67
N VAL A 434 -9.93 -10.46 -13.01
CA VAL A 434 -8.96 -11.35 -13.61
C VAL A 434 -8.97 -12.66 -12.86
N LEU A 435 -9.27 -13.74 -13.57
CA LEU A 435 -9.27 -15.09 -13.01
C LEU A 435 -8.12 -15.89 -13.62
N PRO A 436 -7.17 -16.39 -12.82
CA PRO A 436 -6.08 -17.20 -13.32
C PRO A 436 -6.55 -18.59 -13.79
N THR A 437 -5.85 -19.13 -14.78
CA THR A 437 -5.90 -20.54 -15.18
C THR A 437 -4.46 -21.02 -15.35
N PRO A 438 -4.19 -22.35 -15.47
CA PRO A 438 -2.82 -22.85 -15.57
C PRO A 438 -1.95 -22.24 -16.69
N SER A 439 -2.55 -21.64 -17.73
CA SER A 439 -1.78 -21.07 -18.85
C SER A 439 -2.17 -19.65 -19.26
N ARG A 440 -3.28 -19.11 -18.74
CA ARG A 440 -3.88 -17.84 -19.19
C ARG A 440 -4.68 -17.16 -18.09
N ASP A 441 -4.88 -15.87 -18.24
CA ASP A 441 -5.85 -15.09 -17.48
C ASP A 441 -7.15 -14.97 -18.26
N VAL A 442 -8.27 -15.11 -17.55
CA VAL A 442 -9.58 -14.69 -18.04
C VAL A 442 -9.88 -13.31 -17.47
N LYS A 443 -9.91 -12.30 -18.34
CA LYS A 443 -10.11 -10.91 -17.97
C LYS A 443 -11.50 -10.44 -18.38
N THR A 444 -12.16 -9.70 -17.49
CA THR A 444 -13.47 -9.11 -17.76
C THR A 444 -13.52 -7.66 -17.33
N PHE A 445 -14.34 -6.87 -18.02
CA PHE A 445 -14.72 -5.52 -17.62
C PHE A 445 -16.21 -5.31 -17.91
N ALA A 446 -16.89 -4.67 -16.97
CA ALA A 446 -18.28 -4.25 -17.09
C ALA A 446 -18.46 -2.85 -16.50
N PHE A 447 -19.48 -2.13 -16.99
CA PHE A 447 -20.02 -0.98 -16.27
C PHE A 447 -20.97 -1.47 -15.17
N ALA A 448 -20.79 -0.98 -13.95
CA ALA A 448 -21.78 -1.17 -12.89
C ALA A 448 -22.94 -0.21 -13.10
N THR A 449 -24.16 -0.69 -12.86
CA THR A 449 -25.38 0.14 -12.81
C THR A 449 -26.31 -0.38 -11.72
N PRO A 450 -27.28 0.43 -11.24
CA PRO A 450 -28.32 -0.03 -10.31
C PRO A 450 -29.14 -1.23 -10.80
N LEU A 451 -29.19 -1.46 -12.11
CA LEU A 451 -29.96 -2.54 -12.73
C LEU A 451 -29.12 -3.81 -12.98
N GLY A 452 -27.83 -3.77 -12.63
CA GLY A 452 -26.86 -4.84 -12.86
C GLY A 452 -25.69 -4.43 -13.76
N ASN A 453 -24.72 -5.33 -13.86
CA ASN A 453 -23.47 -5.08 -14.59
C ASN A 453 -23.65 -5.26 -16.10
N VAL A 454 -23.23 -4.26 -16.89
CA VAL A 454 -23.25 -4.29 -18.36
C VAL A 454 -21.84 -4.68 -18.86
N PRO A 455 -21.63 -5.91 -19.37
CA PRO A 455 -20.33 -6.36 -19.81
C PRO A 455 -19.87 -5.62 -21.07
N VAL A 456 -18.60 -5.21 -21.12
CA VAL A 456 -18.02 -4.51 -22.27
C VAL A 456 -16.85 -5.29 -22.86
N PHE A 457 -16.06 -5.96 -22.01
CA PHE A 457 -14.84 -6.63 -22.47
C PHE A 457 -14.68 -8.01 -21.82
N TYR A 458 -14.21 -8.94 -22.63
CA TYR A 458 -13.82 -10.28 -22.26
C TYR A 458 -12.59 -10.68 -23.06
N ALA A 459 -11.54 -11.15 -22.38
CA ALA A 459 -10.36 -11.66 -23.05
C ALA A 459 -9.72 -12.83 -22.32
N ARG A 460 -9.05 -13.69 -23.09
CA ARG A 460 -8.13 -14.70 -22.58
C ARG A 460 -6.71 -14.31 -22.95
N LYS A 461 -5.91 -13.89 -21.99
CA LYS A 461 -4.54 -13.41 -22.23
C LYS A 461 -3.54 -14.41 -21.68
N ARG A 462 -2.59 -14.85 -22.51
CA ARG A 462 -1.44 -15.63 -22.02
C ARG A 462 -0.60 -14.74 -21.12
N VAL A 463 -0.15 -15.28 -19.99
CA VAL A 463 0.82 -14.63 -19.10
C VAL A 463 2.16 -15.34 -19.35
N PRO A 464 3.09 -14.74 -20.12
CA PRO A 464 4.29 -15.43 -20.57
C PRO A 464 5.29 -15.74 -19.45
N ASP A 465 5.26 -14.95 -18.38
CA ASP A 465 6.25 -14.93 -17.30
C ASP A 465 5.59 -15.27 -15.96
N ARG A 466 4.81 -16.36 -15.89
CA ARG A 466 4.28 -16.85 -14.61
C ARG A 466 5.38 -17.57 -13.84
N ILE A 467 6.05 -16.87 -12.94
CA ILE A 467 6.60 -17.53 -11.75
C ILE A 467 5.48 -17.52 -10.71
N ASP A 468 5.28 -18.67 -10.07
CA ASP A 468 4.29 -18.79 -9.01
C ASP A 468 4.67 -17.87 -7.84
N VAL A 469 3.65 -17.30 -7.21
CA VAL A 469 3.75 -16.60 -5.94
C VAL A 469 2.97 -17.42 -4.91
N SER A 470 3.36 -17.32 -3.64
CA SER A 470 2.51 -17.74 -2.53
C SER A 470 1.71 -16.54 -2.03
N PHE A 471 0.69 -16.80 -1.23
CA PHE A 471 -0.12 -15.77 -0.58
C PHE A 471 -0.09 -16.03 0.92
N LEU A 472 0.06 -14.96 1.70
CA LEU A 472 -0.11 -15.03 3.14
C LEU A 472 -1.57 -15.38 3.45
N ASP A 473 -1.76 -16.36 4.32
CA ASP A 473 -3.06 -16.65 4.92
C ASP A 473 -3.06 -16.24 6.40
N PRO A 474 -3.74 -15.14 6.76
CA PRO A 474 -3.79 -14.64 8.13
C PRO A 474 -4.83 -15.37 9.00
N PHE A 475 -5.59 -16.32 8.46
CA PHE A 475 -6.65 -17.03 9.16
C PHE A 475 -6.23 -18.42 9.67
N LEU A 476 -5.02 -18.88 9.32
CA LEU A 476 -4.42 -20.06 9.91
C LEU A 476 -3.96 -19.75 11.35
N GLU A 477 -4.44 -20.53 12.33
CA GLU A 477 -3.87 -20.49 13.68
C GLU A 477 -2.39 -20.91 13.63
N VAL A 478 -1.49 -20.06 14.14
CA VAL A 478 -0.04 -20.34 14.30
C VAL A 478 0.21 -21.19 15.53
#